data_AF-A0A2V6NWB3-F1
#
_entry.id   AF-A0A2V6NWB3-F1
#
_cell.length_a   1.000
_cell.length_b   1.000
_cell.length_c   1.000
_cell.angle_alpha   90.00
_cell.angle_beta   90.00
_cell.angle_gamma   90.00
#
_symmetry.space_group_name_H-M   'P 1'
#
loop_
_entity.id
_entity.type
_entity.pdbx_description
1 polymer ?
#
loop_
_entity_poly.entity_id
_entity_poly.type
_entity_poly.pdbx_seq_one_letter_code
_entity_poly.pdbx_strand_id
1 'polypeptide(L)'
;GIFLGGLVGLLTVVVAGLPLTLTASGGALIMGLIFGWLRAVHPTFGRIPEPAMWVFDTVGLTVFMACVGLAAGPSFFSGLQKSGISLVLVGLVIAVLPHTVAILFGRYVLKMNPVIVLGACSGAGTITAALRAIQEEAQSELPALGYTVPYAIGNIVLTAWGPVLVAMMS
;
A
#
# COMPACT_ATOMS: atom_id res chain seq x y z
N GLY A 1 -5.66 -16.15 12.86
CA GLY A 1 -4.77 -15.13 12.26
C GLY A 1 -5.02 -13.77 12.86
N ILE A 2 -5.95 -12.99 12.29
CA ILE A 2 -6.16 -11.57 12.62
C ILE A 2 -6.51 -11.32 14.10
N PHE A 3 -7.42 -12.11 14.69
CA PHE A 3 -7.79 -11.97 16.12
C PHE A 3 -6.59 -12.20 17.06
N LEU A 4 -5.84 -13.30 16.83
CA LEU A 4 -4.61 -13.60 17.58
C LEU A 4 -3.50 -12.56 17.32
N GLY A 5 -3.40 -12.04 16.09
CA GLY A 5 -2.48 -10.96 15.74
C GLY A 5 -2.82 -9.64 16.43
N GLY A 6 -4.11 -9.34 16.61
CA GLY A 6 -4.57 -8.23 17.43
C GLY A 6 -4.19 -8.40 18.89
N LEU A 7 -4.40 -9.61 19.45
CA LEU A 7 -4.02 -9.93 20.84
C LEU A 7 -2.50 -9.84 21.07
N VAL A 8 -1.70 -10.30 20.10
CA VAL A 8 -0.23 -10.16 20.17
C VAL A 8 0.22 -8.72 19.90
N GLY A 9 -0.49 -7.97 19.06
CA GLY A 9 -0.22 -6.55 18.80
C GLY A 9 -0.47 -5.64 20.01
N LEU A 10 -1.26 -6.11 20.99
CA LEU A 10 -1.44 -5.44 22.29
C LEU A 10 -0.22 -5.64 23.23
N LEU A 11 0.65 -6.60 22.95
CA LEU A 11 1.87 -6.79 23.74
C LEU A 11 2.82 -5.64 23.48
N THR A 12 2.98 -4.79 24.49
CA THR A 12 3.98 -3.72 24.51
C THR A 12 5.22 -4.25 25.21
N VAL A 13 6.32 -4.38 24.48
CA VAL A 13 7.61 -4.78 25.06
C VAL A 13 8.45 -3.52 25.22
N VAL A 14 8.79 -3.17 26.45
CA VAL A 14 9.70 -2.05 26.70
C VAL A 14 11.13 -2.57 26.58
N VAL A 15 11.83 -2.18 25.52
CA VAL A 15 13.25 -2.52 25.32
C VAL A 15 14.05 -1.23 25.50
N ALA A 16 15.02 -1.25 26.42
CA ALA A 16 15.94 -0.13 26.68
C ALA A 16 15.25 1.23 26.95
N GLY A 17 14.12 1.22 27.67
CA GLY A 17 13.39 2.43 28.06
C GLY A 17 12.46 3.03 26.98
N LEU A 18 12.40 2.43 25.79
CA LEU A 18 11.45 2.81 24.74
C LEU A 18 10.29 1.80 24.70
N PRO A 19 9.03 2.25 24.88
CA PRO A 19 7.88 1.37 24.69
C PRO A 19 7.75 1.01 23.22
N LEU A 20 8.23 -0.18 22.83
CA LEU A 20 8.01 -0.73 21.50
C LEU A 20 6.64 -1.41 21.49
N THR A 21 5.63 -0.65 21.09
CA THR A 21 4.29 -1.17 20.83
C THR A 21 4.28 -1.76 19.42
N LEU A 22 4.02 -3.06 19.28
CA LEU A 22 3.90 -3.67 17.95
C LEU A 22 2.71 -3.14 17.15
N THR A 23 1.76 -2.47 17.80
CA THR A 23 0.48 -2.02 17.23
C THR A 23 -0.32 -3.21 16.68
N ALA A 24 -1.64 -3.06 16.57
CA ALA A 24 -2.49 -4.10 15.99
C ALA A 24 -2.04 -4.53 14.58
N SER A 25 -1.49 -3.60 13.80
CA SER A 25 -0.95 -3.85 12.45
C SER A 25 0.32 -4.71 12.46
N GLY A 26 1.28 -4.45 13.36
CA GLY A 26 2.51 -5.26 13.45
C GLY A 26 2.24 -6.66 13.99
N GLY A 27 1.37 -6.79 15.00
CA GLY A 27 0.94 -8.10 15.50
C GLY A 27 0.18 -8.93 14.46
N ALA A 28 -0.69 -8.29 13.67
CA ALA A 28 -1.38 -8.94 12.55
C ALA A 28 -0.41 -9.40 11.46
N LEU A 29 0.62 -8.62 11.13
CA LEU A 29 1.63 -8.97 10.13
C LEU A 29 2.48 -10.17 10.59
N ILE A 30 2.98 -10.15 11.83
CA ILE A 30 3.76 -11.27 12.40
C ILE A 30 2.94 -12.55 12.40
N MET A 31 1.69 -12.48 12.88
CA MET A 31 0.82 -13.66 12.86
C MET A 31 0.50 -14.10 11.43
N GLY A 32 0.27 -13.17 10.51
CA GLY A 32 0.10 -13.47 9.08
C GLY A 32 1.29 -14.23 8.50
N LEU A 33 2.53 -13.83 8.85
CA LEU A 33 3.75 -14.49 8.41
C LEU A 33 3.91 -15.88 9.04
N ILE A 34 3.64 -16.03 10.34
CA ILE A 34 3.73 -17.33 11.04
C ILE A 34 2.71 -18.33 10.46
N PHE A 35 1.44 -17.92 10.33
CA PHE A 35 0.41 -18.79 9.76
C PHE A 35 0.65 -19.05 8.26
N GLY A 36 1.19 -18.08 7.53
CA GLY A 36 1.60 -18.24 6.13
C GLY A 36 2.76 -19.24 5.96
N TRP A 37 3.78 -19.15 6.80
CA TRP A 37 4.90 -20.09 6.83
C TRP A 37 4.45 -21.50 7.25
N LEU A 38 3.62 -21.60 8.29
CA LEU A 38 3.08 -22.88 8.74
C LEU A 38 2.27 -23.59 7.64
N ARG A 39 1.51 -22.82 6.84
CA ARG A 39 0.81 -23.33 5.66
C ARG A 39 1.77 -23.76 4.55
N ALA A 40 2.86 -23.03 4.33
CA ALA A 40 3.87 -23.39 3.32
C ALA A 40 4.59 -24.71 3.67
N VAL A 41 4.79 -24.99 4.96
CA VAL A 41 5.43 -26.23 5.45
C VAL A 41 4.41 -27.39 5.57
N HIS A 42 3.15 -27.12 5.94
CA HIS A 42 2.09 -28.12 6.10
C HIS A 42 0.84 -27.77 5.26
N PRO A 43 0.80 -28.14 3.96
CA PRO A 43 -0.29 -27.79 3.04
C PRO A 43 -1.67 -28.38 3.38
N THR A 44 -1.72 -29.30 4.34
CA THR A 44 -2.95 -29.97 4.83
C THR A 44 -3.69 -29.17 5.91
N PHE A 45 -3.05 -28.18 6.53
CA PHE A 45 -3.66 -27.34 7.57
C PHE A 45 -3.96 -25.93 7.05
N GLY A 46 -5.17 -25.42 7.30
CA GLY A 46 -5.53 -24.03 6.99
C GLY A 46 -5.87 -23.73 5.52
N ARG A 47 -6.52 -24.66 4.80
CA ARG A 47 -7.12 -24.36 3.48
C ARG A 47 -8.23 -23.33 3.66
N ILE A 48 -7.96 -22.09 3.24
CA ILE A 48 -8.98 -21.04 3.19
C ILE A 48 -9.83 -21.31 1.93
N PRO A 49 -11.15 -21.45 2.05
CA PRO A 49 -12.03 -21.58 0.89
C PRO A 49 -11.81 -20.39 -0.06
N GLU A 50 -11.79 -20.64 -1.37
CA GLU A 50 -11.69 -19.58 -2.38
C GLU A 50 -12.71 -18.44 -2.19
N PRO A 51 -13.99 -18.71 -1.83
CA PRO A 51 -14.94 -17.64 -1.56
C PRO A 51 -14.54 -16.76 -0.37
N ALA A 52 -13.90 -17.33 0.65
CA ALA A 52 -13.42 -16.56 1.80
C ALA A 52 -12.23 -15.66 1.41
N MET A 53 -11.31 -16.16 0.58
CA MET A 53 -10.22 -15.35 0.03
C MET A 53 -10.74 -14.15 -0.76
N TRP A 54 -11.73 -14.37 -1.62
CA TRP A 54 -12.38 -13.31 -2.39
C TRP A 54 -13.05 -12.25 -1.50
N VAL A 55 -13.75 -12.67 -0.44
CA VAL A 55 -14.35 -11.73 0.53
C VAL A 55 -13.26 -10.88 1.19
N PHE A 56 -12.15 -11.48 1.64
CA PHE A 56 -11.10 -10.72 2.31
C PHE A 56 -10.35 -9.78 1.36
N ASP A 57 -10.10 -10.19 0.12
CA ASP A 57 -9.36 -9.39 -0.85
C ASP A 57 -10.26 -8.29 -1.43
N THR A 58 -11.34 -8.64 -2.14
CA THR A 58 -12.20 -7.69 -2.84
C THR A 58 -13.04 -6.86 -1.89
N VAL A 59 -13.80 -7.50 -0.98
CA VAL A 59 -14.71 -6.76 -0.07
C VAL A 59 -13.90 -5.99 0.98
N GLY A 60 -12.87 -6.63 1.56
CA GLY A 60 -11.99 -5.99 2.53
C GLY A 60 -11.29 -4.75 1.96
N LEU A 61 -10.70 -4.85 0.77
CA LEU A 61 -10.05 -3.71 0.11
C LEU A 61 -11.03 -2.61 -0.26
N THR A 62 -12.22 -2.97 -0.77
CA THR A 62 -13.25 -2.00 -1.15
C THR A 62 -13.74 -1.20 0.06
N VAL A 63 -14.02 -1.88 1.17
CA VAL A 63 -14.43 -1.23 2.43
C VAL A 63 -13.30 -0.35 2.97
N PHE A 64 -12.05 -0.83 2.91
CA PHE A 64 -10.89 -0.03 3.32
C PHE A 64 -10.76 1.25 2.50
N MET A 65 -10.85 1.16 1.17
CA MET A 65 -10.83 2.32 0.28
C MET A 65 -11.99 3.29 0.56
N ALA A 66 -13.20 2.77 0.81
CA ALA A 66 -14.36 3.58 1.17
C ALA A 66 -14.16 4.33 2.50
N CYS A 67 -13.65 3.65 3.53
CA CYS A 67 -13.35 4.26 4.82
C CYS A 67 -12.25 5.32 4.73
N VAL A 68 -11.16 5.04 4.02
CA VAL A 68 -10.06 6.01 3.80
C VAL A 68 -10.58 7.23 3.03
N GLY A 69 -11.39 7.02 1.99
CA GLY A 69 -12.02 8.10 1.23
C GLY A 69 -12.95 8.96 2.08
N LEU A 70 -13.81 8.34 2.90
CA LEU A 70 -14.70 9.04 3.83
C LEU A 70 -13.92 9.84 4.88
N ALA A 71 -12.84 9.28 5.42
CA ALA A 71 -12.00 9.95 6.41
C ALA A 71 -11.22 11.14 5.81
N ALA A 72 -10.77 11.04 4.56
CA ALA A 72 -10.05 12.11 3.86
C ALA A 72 -10.97 13.25 3.36
N GLY A 73 -12.27 12.98 3.20
CA GLY A 73 -13.25 13.93 2.67
C GLY A 73 -13.27 15.30 3.37
N PRO A 74 -13.38 15.38 4.71
CA PRO A 74 -13.40 16.66 5.43
C PRO A 74 -12.12 17.50 5.20
N SER A 75 -10.95 16.86 5.19
CA SER A 75 -9.67 17.53 4.91
C SER A 75 -9.62 18.08 3.49
N PHE A 76 -10.17 17.35 2.52
CA PHE A 76 -10.31 17.83 1.14
C PHE A 76 -11.21 19.07 1.05
N PHE A 77 -12.39 19.05 1.68
CA PHE A 77 -13.30 20.21 1.69
C PHE A 77 -12.65 21.44 2.37
N SER A 78 -11.94 21.24 3.48
CA SER A 78 -11.21 22.32 4.14
C SER A 78 -10.10 22.90 3.24
N GLY A 79 -9.36 22.04 2.54
CA GLY A 79 -8.34 22.47 1.56
C GLY A 79 -8.95 23.22 0.38
N LEU A 80 -10.09 22.75 -0.12
CA LEU A 80 -10.83 23.39 -1.21
C LEU A 80 -11.35 24.78 -0.82
N GLN A 81 -11.80 24.97 0.42
CA GLN A 81 -12.22 26.29 0.91
C GLN A 81 -11.05 27.27 1.04
N LYS A 82 -9.84 26.79 1.39
CA LYS A 82 -8.66 27.65 1.59
C LYS A 82 -7.94 28.01 0.29
N SER A 83 -7.79 27.06 -0.64
CA SER A 83 -7.00 27.24 -1.86
C SER A 83 -7.83 27.19 -3.15
N GLY A 84 -9.14 27.00 -3.04
CA GLY A 84 -10.06 26.98 -4.17
C GLY A 84 -9.79 25.84 -5.16
N ILE A 85 -10.30 25.99 -6.38
CA ILE A 85 -10.17 25.04 -7.49
C ILE A 85 -8.70 24.80 -7.88
N SER A 86 -7.79 25.74 -7.57
CA SER A 86 -6.35 25.61 -7.86
C SER A 86 -5.74 24.38 -7.17
N LEU A 87 -6.14 24.08 -5.94
CA LEU A 87 -5.63 22.91 -5.21
C LEU A 87 -6.06 21.58 -5.84
N VAL A 88 -7.28 21.54 -6.38
CA VAL A 88 -7.78 20.37 -7.10
C VAL A 88 -7.05 20.19 -8.43
N LEU A 89 -6.86 21.28 -9.18
CA LEU A 89 -6.14 21.24 -10.46
C LEU A 89 -4.69 20.82 -10.28
N VAL A 90 -3.98 21.43 -9.33
CA VAL A 90 -2.58 21.11 -9.04
C VAL A 90 -2.47 19.68 -8.51
N GLY A 91 -3.34 19.27 -7.58
CA GLY A 91 -3.37 17.90 -7.06
C GLY A 91 -3.64 16.87 -8.16
N LEU A 92 -4.60 17.14 -9.04
CA LEU A 92 -4.91 16.28 -10.19
C LEU A 92 -3.71 16.17 -11.14
N VAL A 93 -3.08 17.29 -11.48
CA VAL A 93 -1.91 17.31 -12.36
C VAL A 93 -0.77 16.52 -11.72
N ILE A 94 -0.47 16.75 -10.44
CA ILE A 94 0.62 16.04 -9.74
C ILE A 94 0.30 14.54 -9.56
N ALA A 95 -0.96 14.14 -9.45
CA ALA A 95 -1.32 12.73 -9.38
C ALA A 95 -1.26 12.03 -10.75
N VAL A 96 -1.83 12.65 -11.79
CA VAL A 96 -2.01 12.03 -13.10
C VAL A 96 -0.75 12.09 -13.95
N LEU A 97 -0.06 13.24 -13.94
CA LEU A 97 1.05 13.51 -14.86
C LEU A 97 2.24 12.56 -14.66
N PRO A 98 2.79 12.34 -13.44
CA PRO A 98 3.91 11.41 -13.26
C PRO A 98 3.52 9.96 -13.54
N HIS A 99 2.30 9.52 -13.20
CA HIS A 99 1.84 8.17 -13.53
C HIS A 99 1.68 7.98 -15.04
N THR A 100 1.09 8.97 -15.73
CA THR A 100 0.92 8.92 -17.20
C THR A 100 2.27 8.91 -17.91
N VAL A 101 3.20 9.78 -17.50
CA VAL A 101 4.56 9.82 -18.05
C VAL A 101 5.30 8.51 -17.79
N ALA A 102 5.21 7.94 -16.58
CA ALA A 102 5.83 6.67 -16.25
C ALA A 102 5.28 5.51 -17.11
N ILE A 103 3.96 5.46 -17.33
CA ILE A 103 3.34 4.43 -18.18
C ILE A 103 3.79 4.59 -19.64
N LEU A 104 3.75 5.80 -20.18
CA LEU A 104 4.16 6.09 -21.55
C LEU A 104 5.64 5.77 -21.76
N PHE A 105 6.52 6.19 -20.86
CA PHE A 105 7.94 5.92 -20.94
C PHE A 105 8.24 4.41 -20.82
N GLY A 106 7.62 3.73 -19.86
CA GLY A 106 7.78 2.29 -19.66
C GLY A 106 7.33 1.46 -20.87
N ARG A 107 6.22 1.86 -21.51
CA ARG A 107 5.68 1.14 -22.68
C ARG A 107 6.43 1.46 -23.97
N TYR A 108 6.68 2.74 -24.26
CA TYR A 108 7.20 3.16 -25.57
C TYR A 108 8.73 3.20 -25.65
N VAL A 109 9.42 3.52 -24.54
CA VAL A 109 10.89 3.60 -24.52
C VAL A 109 11.50 2.29 -24.05
N LEU A 110 11.04 1.77 -22.90
CA LEU A 110 11.59 0.56 -22.31
C LEU A 110 10.99 -0.74 -22.88
N LYS A 111 9.92 -0.64 -23.70
CA LYS A 111 9.19 -1.77 -24.31
C LYS A 111 8.81 -2.86 -23.29
N MET A 112 8.52 -2.46 -22.07
CA MET A 112 8.19 -3.38 -20.99
C MET A 112 6.74 -3.85 -21.10
N ASN A 113 6.46 -5.02 -20.52
CA ASN A 113 5.09 -5.53 -20.43
C ASN A 113 4.21 -4.50 -19.69
N PRO A 114 3.08 -4.06 -20.27
CA PRO A 114 2.22 -3.04 -19.66
C PRO A 114 1.74 -3.43 -18.27
N VAL A 115 1.55 -4.73 -17.99
CA VAL A 115 1.14 -5.27 -16.69
C VAL A 115 2.21 -5.02 -15.62
N ILE A 116 3.50 -5.15 -15.98
CA ILE A 116 4.63 -4.86 -15.08
C ILE A 116 4.77 -3.35 -14.86
N VAL A 117 4.56 -2.54 -15.91
CA VAL A 117 4.63 -1.07 -15.82
C VAL A 117 3.52 -0.53 -14.90
N LEU A 118 2.30 -1.05 -15.01
CA LEU A 118 1.20 -0.70 -14.12
C LEU A 118 1.50 -1.10 -12.65
N GLY A 119 2.08 -2.29 -12.45
CA GLY A 119 2.61 -2.72 -11.15
C GLY A 119 3.68 -1.77 -10.61
N ALA A 120 4.62 -1.33 -11.46
CA ALA A 120 5.65 -0.38 -11.07
C ALA A 120 5.09 1.01 -10.72
N CYS A 121 4.08 1.51 -11.45
CA CYS A 121 3.42 2.77 -11.14
C CYS A 121 2.68 2.71 -9.80
N SER A 122 1.94 1.63 -9.53
CA SER A 122 1.31 1.45 -8.21
C SER A 122 2.34 1.35 -7.08
N GLY A 123 3.51 0.74 -7.33
CA GLY A 123 4.64 0.71 -6.39
C GLY A 123 5.23 2.10 -6.13
N ALA A 124 5.45 2.89 -7.19
CA ALA A 124 5.97 4.25 -7.08
C ALA A 124 5.00 5.17 -6.32
N GLY A 125 3.68 4.99 -6.51
CA GLY A 125 2.65 5.68 -5.74
C GLY A 125 2.44 5.11 -4.33
N THR A 126 3.12 4.02 -3.96
CA THR A 126 2.91 3.27 -2.71
C THR A 126 1.47 2.80 -2.49
N ILE A 127 0.72 2.58 -3.57
CA ILE A 127 -0.71 2.23 -3.55
C ILE A 127 -0.87 0.71 -3.68
N THR A 128 -0.80 -0.01 -2.56
CA THR A 128 -1.04 -1.46 -2.50
C THR A 128 -2.41 -1.85 -3.03
N ALA A 129 -3.44 -1.03 -2.83
CA ALA A 129 -4.78 -1.27 -3.34
C ALA A 129 -4.85 -1.30 -4.88
N ALA A 130 -4.13 -0.39 -5.53
CA ALA A 130 -4.06 -0.34 -6.99
C ALA A 130 -3.36 -1.58 -7.54
N LEU A 131 -2.30 -2.06 -6.88
CA LEU A 131 -1.64 -3.32 -7.26
C LEU A 131 -2.63 -4.49 -7.25
N ARG A 132 -3.43 -4.62 -6.19
CA ARG A 132 -4.41 -5.70 -6.06
C ARG A 132 -5.46 -5.64 -7.17
N ALA A 133 -6.00 -4.45 -7.44
CA ALA A 133 -6.94 -4.26 -8.54
C ALA A 133 -6.33 -4.63 -9.91
N ILE A 134 -5.05 -4.28 -10.15
CA ILE A 134 -4.35 -4.66 -11.39
C ILE A 134 -4.13 -6.17 -11.46
N GLN A 135 -3.81 -6.84 -10.36
CA GLN A 135 -3.64 -8.30 -10.31
C GLN A 135 -4.94 -9.04 -10.55
N GLU A 136 -6.05 -8.55 -9.99
CA GLU A 136 -7.40 -9.07 -10.19
C GLU A 136 -7.81 -8.94 -11.66
N GLU A 137 -7.59 -7.78 -12.29
CA GLU A 137 -7.91 -7.57 -13.70
C GLU A 137 -6.99 -8.36 -14.64
N ALA A 138 -5.67 -8.40 -14.35
CA ALA A 138 -4.70 -9.12 -15.16
C ALA A 138 -4.72 -10.64 -14.96
N GLN A 139 -5.46 -11.15 -13.96
CA GLN A 139 -5.49 -12.56 -13.53
C GLN A 139 -4.08 -13.14 -13.39
N SER A 140 -3.14 -12.33 -12.88
CA SER A 140 -1.71 -12.65 -12.89
C SER A 140 -0.97 -11.97 -11.75
N GLU A 141 0.03 -12.65 -11.19
CA GLU A 141 0.92 -12.09 -10.16
C GLU A 141 2.08 -11.28 -10.75
N LEU A 142 2.22 -11.22 -12.08
CA LEU A 142 3.25 -10.45 -12.78
C LEU A 142 3.35 -8.97 -12.37
N PRO A 143 2.26 -8.22 -12.07
CA PRO A 143 2.35 -6.85 -11.56
C PRO A 143 3.18 -6.73 -10.28
N ALA A 144 3.18 -7.73 -9.40
CA ALA A 144 3.88 -7.67 -8.12
C ALA A 144 5.41 -7.59 -8.31
N LEU A 145 5.94 -8.21 -9.36
CA LEU A 145 7.36 -8.10 -9.70
C LEU A 145 7.74 -6.64 -9.97
N GLY A 146 6.91 -5.92 -10.72
CA GLY A 146 7.10 -4.50 -11.00
C GLY A 146 6.93 -3.60 -9.77
N TYR A 147 6.08 -3.99 -8.82
CA TYR A 147 5.76 -3.21 -7.63
C TYR A 147 6.90 -3.14 -6.60
N THR A 148 7.61 -4.24 -6.38
CA THR A 148 8.54 -4.40 -5.25
C THR A 148 9.65 -3.34 -5.21
N VAL A 149 10.34 -3.10 -6.32
CA VAL A 149 11.48 -2.19 -6.38
C VAL A 149 11.06 -0.73 -6.22
N PRO A 150 10.09 -0.20 -6.99
CA PRO A 150 9.61 1.18 -6.81
C PRO A 150 9.01 1.42 -5.43
N TYR A 151 8.33 0.43 -4.84
CA TYR A 151 7.79 0.53 -3.48
C TYR A 151 8.89 0.69 -2.43
N ALA A 152 9.94 -0.13 -2.50
CA ALA A 152 11.07 -0.03 -1.58
C ALA A 152 11.77 1.34 -1.69
N ILE A 153 12.03 1.78 -2.91
CA ILE A 153 12.63 3.10 -3.17
C ILE A 153 11.72 4.21 -2.66
N GLY A 154 10.41 4.14 -2.94
CA GLY A 154 9.42 5.12 -2.50
C GLY A 154 9.42 5.30 -0.99
N ASN A 155 9.41 4.20 -0.23
CA ASN A 155 9.44 4.26 1.24
C ASN A 155 10.75 4.85 1.77
N ILE A 156 11.89 4.49 1.18
CA ILE A 156 13.21 5.03 1.59
C ILE A 156 13.27 6.52 1.32
N VAL A 157 12.88 6.95 0.12
CA VAL A 157 12.90 8.36 -0.28
C VAL A 157 11.92 9.16 0.58
N LEU A 158 10.69 8.68 0.80
CA LEU A 158 9.71 9.34 1.65
C LEU A 158 10.22 9.51 3.10
N THR A 159 10.86 8.47 3.64
CA THR A 159 11.42 8.52 5.00
C THR A 159 12.61 9.47 5.08
N ALA A 160 13.48 9.49 4.06
CA ALA A 160 14.65 10.36 4.00
C ALA A 160 14.30 11.83 3.72
N TRP A 161 13.21 12.09 2.98
CA TRP A 161 12.81 13.45 2.61
C TRP A 161 12.37 14.28 3.81
N GLY A 162 11.79 13.66 4.84
CA GLY A 162 11.39 14.35 6.06
C GLY A 162 12.55 15.12 6.72
N PRO A 163 13.63 14.44 7.11
CA PRO A 163 14.84 15.08 7.62
C PRO A 163 15.47 16.10 6.65
N VAL A 164 15.51 15.80 5.35
CA VAL A 164 16.10 16.69 4.34
C VAL A 164 15.33 18.01 4.24
N LEU A 165 14.00 17.96 4.18
CA LEU A 165 13.16 19.16 4.13
C LEU A 165 13.32 20.01 5.39
N VAL A 166 13.38 19.37 6.57
CA VAL A 166 13.60 20.07 7.85
C VAL A 166 14.97 20.77 7.85
N ALA A 167 16.02 20.11 7.38
CA ALA A 167 17.36 20.68 7.28
C ALA A 167 17.47 21.82 6.24
N MET A 168 16.62 21.82 5.20
CA MET A 168 16.56 22.92 4.23
C MET A 168 15.78 24.14 4.75
N MET A 169 14.95 23.97 5.77
CA MET A 169 14.16 25.03 6.40
C MET A 169 14.85 25.67 7.62
N SER A 170 15.90 25.03 8.16
CA SER A 170 16.76 25.54 9.25
C SER A 170 17.96 26.30 8.72
#